data_AF-A0A833HJN8-F1
#
_entry.id   AF-A0A833HJN8-F1
#
_cell.length_a   1.000
_cell.length_b   1.000
_cell.length_c   1.000
_cell.angle_alpha   90.00
_cell.angle_beta   90.00
_cell.angle_gamma   90.00
#
_symmetry.space_group_name_H-M   'P 1'
#
loop_
_entity.id
_entity.type
_entity.pdbx_description
1 polymer ?
#
loop_
_entity_poly.entity_id
_entity_poly.type
_entity_poly.pdbx_seq_one_letter_code
_entity_poly.pdbx_strand_id
1 'polypeptide(L)'
;RRLAAASENGHGAGGGESPVDFREVRGQETAKRALEVAAAGGHNVLLIGPPGAGKTLLARALAGILPALGRVEAIAVTKIHSLVAEEPPGGLLQRRPFRSPHPGVSAAGLTGGGSLPRPGEVSLAHAGVLFLDELAEFHRDALEALRQPLEEGVVTVSRARASLQFPARFTLVAAMNPCPCGHLGDERHACRCPLPAVERYRSRVSGPLLDRIDLHVEVPALRLRDLRAGSAEESGVIATRVEAARARQRARFPPDHPAPTNAALELRGLRRYCPLDEPSRRLVEGAFERLGLSARAYSRVLKVARTIADLAGSDEIAPAHVAEAIQYRSLDRRLVPSGTRPASLTSATARD
;
A
#
# COMPACT_ATOMS: atom_id res chain seq x y z
N ARG A 1 24.86 -50.82 0.37
CA ARG A 1 23.82 -51.14 1.40
C ARG A 1 24.34 -50.61 2.73
N ARG A 2 24.11 -49.36 3.15
CA ARG A 2 22.81 -48.73 3.44
C ARG A 2 22.84 -47.26 2.99
N LEU A 3 22.02 -46.95 1.99
CA LEU A 3 21.56 -45.62 1.62
C LEU A 3 20.05 -45.71 1.81
N ALA A 4 19.49 -44.97 2.77
CA ALA A 4 18.09 -44.52 2.82
C ALA A 4 17.76 -43.97 4.21
N ALA A 5 17.05 -42.84 4.21
CA ALA A 5 16.21 -42.31 5.28
C ALA A 5 16.90 -41.70 6.51
N ALA A 6 17.18 -40.39 6.45
CA ALA A 6 16.98 -39.45 7.57
C ALA A 6 17.49 -38.04 7.15
N SER A 7 16.71 -37.27 6.39
CA SER A 7 16.97 -35.82 6.26
C SER A 7 15.78 -35.07 5.66
N GLU A 8 14.61 -35.13 6.30
CA GLU A 8 13.54 -34.15 6.07
C GLU A 8 12.80 -33.97 7.40
N ASN A 9 13.20 -32.97 8.18
CA ASN A 9 12.41 -32.24 9.19
C ASN A 9 13.34 -31.46 10.12
N GLY A 10 13.94 -30.40 9.58
CA GLY A 10 14.58 -29.35 10.37
C GLY A 10 13.64 -28.16 10.51
N HIS A 11 12.73 -28.22 11.48
CA HIS A 11 11.94 -27.07 11.92
C HIS A 11 12.86 -26.13 12.71
N GLY A 12 13.43 -25.14 12.03
CA GLY A 12 14.17 -24.02 12.60
C GLY A 12 13.33 -22.75 12.60
N ALA A 13 13.29 -22.07 13.74
CA ALA A 13 12.35 -21.03 14.12
C ALA A 13 12.37 -19.77 13.23
N GLY A 14 11.18 -19.36 12.82
CA GLY A 14 10.87 -18.13 12.10
C GLY A 14 9.49 -18.32 11.48
N GLY A 15 8.44 -18.01 12.25
CA GLY A 15 7.03 -18.23 11.90
C GLY A 15 6.66 -17.58 10.57
N GLY A 16 6.92 -18.28 9.47
CA GLY A 16 6.49 -17.91 8.15
C GLY A 16 5.07 -18.41 7.97
N GLU A 17 4.09 -17.64 8.43
CA GLU A 17 2.70 -17.83 7.98
C GLU A 17 2.71 -17.93 6.45
N SER A 18 2.08 -18.98 5.92
CA SER A 18 1.86 -19.11 4.49
C SER A 18 1.15 -17.85 3.99
N PRO A 19 1.56 -17.30 2.83
CA PRO A 19 0.91 -16.12 2.28
C PRO A 19 -0.58 -16.41 2.07
N VAL A 20 -1.43 -15.51 2.56
CA VAL A 20 -2.88 -15.58 2.38
C VAL A 20 -3.17 -15.55 0.88
N ASP A 21 -3.98 -16.49 0.40
CA ASP A 21 -4.39 -16.49 -1.01
C ASP A 21 -5.48 -15.42 -1.25
N PHE A 22 -5.39 -14.69 -2.35
CA PHE A 22 -6.45 -13.79 -2.81
C PHE A 22 -7.78 -14.53 -3.00
N ARG A 23 -7.76 -15.84 -3.23
CA ARG A 23 -8.96 -16.70 -3.23
C ARG A 23 -9.76 -16.64 -1.94
N GLU A 24 -9.07 -16.46 -0.81
CA GLU A 24 -9.69 -16.39 0.52
C GLU A 24 -10.41 -15.05 0.73
N VAL A 25 -10.02 -14.01 -0.02
CA VAL A 25 -10.66 -12.69 0.00
C VAL A 25 -11.91 -12.74 -0.87
N ARG A 26 -13.08 -12.80 -0.23
CA ARG A 26 -14.37 -12.82 -0.93
C ARG A 26 -14.88 -11.40 -1.21
N GLY A 27 -15.29 -11.16 -2.47
CA GLY A 27 -15.72 -9.84 -2.93
C GLY A 27 -14.59 -8.79 -2.92
N GLN A 28 -14.96 -7.51 -2.77
CA GLN A 28 -14.01 -6.39 -2.67
C GLN A 28 -13.11 -6.21 -3.90
N GLU A 29 -13.66 -6.41 -5.09
CA GLU A 29 -12.90 -6.38 -6.36
C GLU A 29 -12.13 -5.07 -6.55
N THR A 30 -12.70 -3.93 -6.16
CA THR A 30 -12.00 -2.64 -6.19
C THR A 30 -10.76 -2.63 -5.30
N ALA A 31 -10.84 -3.22 -4.10
CA ALA A 31 -9.71 -3.28 -3.18
C ALA A 31 -8.64 -4.26 -3.69
N LYS A 32 -9.05 -5.43 -4.19
CA LYS A 32 -8.11 -6.38 -4.80
C LYS A 32 -7.37 -5.78 -5.98
N ARG A 33 -8.08 -5.10 -6.88
CA ARG A 33 -7.49 -4.41 -8.02
C ARG A 33 -6.51 -3.33 -7.57
N ALA A 34 -6.85 -2.56 -6.54
CA ALA A 34 -5.94 -1.56 -5.99
C ALA A 34 -4.66 -2.18 -5.40
N LEU A 35 -4.78 -3.33 -4.72
CA LEU A 35 -3.62 -4.05 -4.17
C LEU A 35 -2.74 -4.65 -5.27
N GLU A 36 -3.33 -5.13 -6.36
CA GLU A 36 -2.58 -5.57 -7.53
C GLU A 36 -1.79 -4.40 -8.15
N VAL A 37 -2.43 -3.25 -8.34
CA VAL A 37 -1.76 -2.03 -8.81
C VAL A 37 -0.64 -1.61 -7.84
N ALA A 38 -0.88 -1.68 -6.53
CA ALA A 38 0.11 -1.39 -5.52
C ALA A 38 1.32 -2.34 -5.57
N ALA A 39 1.07 -3.65 -5.65
CA ALA A 39 2.10 -4.68 -5.77
C ALA A 39 2.91 -4.52 -7.06
N ALA A 40 2.28 -4.19 -8.18
CA ALA A 40 2.95 -3.95 -9.45
C ALA A 40 3.83 -2.70 -9.43
N GLY A 41 3.37 -1.60 -8.84
CA GLY A 41 4.07 -0.31 -8.88
C GLY A 41 4.96 0.00 -7.68
N GLY A 42 4.83 -0.76 -6.59
CA GLY A 42 5.44 -0.44 -5.29
C GLY A 42 4.78 0.77 -4.62
N HIS A 43 3.47 0.91 -4.79
CA HIS A 43 2.70 2.06 -4.27
C HIS A 43 2.22 1.82 -2.85
N ASN A 44 2.20 2.89 -2.05
CA ASN A 44 1.66 2.86 -0.71
C ASN A 44 0.13 2.90 -0.73
N VAL A 45 -0.52 2.13 0.15
CA VAL A 45 -1.97 1.98 0.20
C VAL A 45 -2.53 2.34 1.56
N LEU A 46 -3.65 3.07 1.59
CA LEU A 46 -4.49 3.26 2.76
C LEU A 46 -5.85 2.62 2.50
N LEU A 47 -6.20 1.62 3.31
CA LEU A 47 -7.49 0.94 3.31
C LEU A 47 -8.40 1.59 4.35
N ILE A 48 -9.56 2.08 3.92
CA ILE A 48 -10.51 2.80 4.77
C ILE A 48 -11.81 2.04 4.76
N GLY A 49 -12.23 1.53 5.91
CA GLY A 49 -13.45 0.74 5.98
C GLY A 49 -13.87 0.40 7.40
N PRO A 50 -15.10 -0.09 7.59
CA PRO A 50 -15.61 -0.46 8.90
C PRO A 50 -14.82 -1.62 9.52
N PRO A 51 -14.98 -1.87 10.83
CA PRO A 51 -14.46 -3.08 11.47
C PRO A 51 -15.02 -4.33 10.78
N GLY A 52 -14.22 -5.39 10.70
CA GLY A 52 -14.62 -6.65 10.05
C GLY A 52 -14.66 -6.62 8.52
N ALA A 53 -14.25 -5.53 7.87
CA ALA A 53 -14.16 -5.45 6.41
C ALA A 53 -12.96 -6.23 5.81
N GLY A 54 -12.21 -7.00 6.59
CA GLY A 54 -11.10 -7.82 6.07
C GLY A 54 -9.84 -7.05 5.66
N LYS A 55 -9.63 -5.83 6.18
CA LYS A 55 -8.46 -4.97 5.86
C LYS A 55 -7.11 -5.66 6.14
N THR A 56 -7.01 -6.36 7.27
CA THR A 56 -5.82 -7.15 7.65
C THR A 56 -5.60 -8.33 6.70
N LEU A 57 -6.68 -9.01 6.28
CA LEU A 57 -6.61 -10.12 5.32
C LEU A 57 -6.13 -9.64 3.95
N LEU A 58 -6.66 -8.51 3.48
CA LEU A 58 -6.23 -7.81 2.27
C LEU A 58 -4.73 -7.46 2.30
N ALA A 59 -4.24 -6.89 3.40
CA ALA A 59 -2.82 -6.54 3.53
C ALA A 59 -1.89 -7.76 3.46
N ARG A 60 -2.30 -8.87 4.09
CA ARG A 60 -1.57 -10.14 4.04
C ARG A 60 -1.62 -10.77 2.64
N ALA A 61 -2.76 -10.70 1.96
CA ALA A 61 -2.90 -11.16 0.59
C ALA A 61 -1.95 -10.39 -0.35
N LEU A 62 -1.82 -9.07 -0.19
CA LEU A 62 -0.85 -8.26 -0.97
C LEU A 62 0.58 -8.80 -0.84
N ALA A 63 1.01 -9.20 0.36
CA ALA A 63 2.35 -9.77 0.56
C ALA A 63 2.56 -11.07 -0.23
N GLY A 64 1.49 -11.84 -0.47
CA GLY A 64 1.51 -13.09 -1.23
C GLY A 64 1.64 -12.92 -2.76
N ILE A 65 1.29 -11.75 -3.30
CA ILE A 65 1.38 -11.47 -4.75
C ILE A 65 2.62 -10.66 -5.14
N LEU A 66 3.45 -10.29 -4.17
CA LEU A 66 4.68 -9.57 -4.47
C LEU A 66 5.70 -10.52 -5.14
N PRO A 67 6.51 -10.00 -6.08
CA PRO A 67 7.64 -10.73 -6.64
C PRO A 67 8.57 -11.30 -5.56
N ALA A 68 9.32 -12.37 -5.88
CA ALA A 68 10.39 -12.82 -5.01
C ALA A 68 11.46 -11.73 -4.79
N LEU A 69 12.27 -11.87 -3.74
CA LEU A 69 13.41 -10.98 -3.51
C LEU A 69 14.45 -11.18 -4.61
N GLY A 70 14.87 -10.08 -5.25
CA GLY A 70 16.07 -10.10 -6.09
C GLY A 70 17.32 -10.36 -5.24
N ARG A 71 18.41 -10.81 -5.86
CA ARG A 71 19.66 -11.16 -5.14
C ARG A 71 20.18 -10.00 -4.26
N VAL A 72 20.16 -8.77 -4.78
CA VAL A 72 20.60 -7.57 -4.05
C VAL A 72 19.68 -7.28 -2.86
N GLU A 73 18.37 -7.37 -3.06
CA GLU A 73 17.38 -7.21 -1.99
C GLU A 73 17.56 -8.28 -0.90
N ALA A 74 17.71 -9.55 -1.29
CA ALA A 74 17.90 -10.66 -0.37
C ALA A 74 19.14 -10.49 0.53
N ILE A 75 20.26 -10.02 -0.04
CA ILE A 75 21.48 -9.71 0.73
C ILE A 75 21.21 -8.57 1.72
N ALA A 76 20.57 -7.48 1.26
CA ALA A 76 20.27 -6.33 2.12
C ALA A 76 19.35 -6.71 3.29
N VAL A 77 18.26 -7.43 3.01
CA VAL A 77 17.31 -7.91 4.02
C VAL A 77 18.00 -8.85 5.01
N THR A 78 18.78 -9.82 4.52
CA THR A 78 19.51 -10.76 5.39
C THR A 78 20.45 -10.02 6.34
N LYS A 79 21.21 -9.03 5.84
CA LYS A 79 22.11 -8.21 6.67
C LYS A 79 21.38 -7.49 7.80
N ILE A 80 20.22 -6.90 7.52
CA ILE A 80 19.44 -6.18 8.54
C ILE A 80 18.96 -7.14 9.62
N HIS A 81 18.41 -8.30 9.22
CA HIS A 81 17.87 -9.30 10.16
C HIS A 81 18.97 -9.94 11.01
N SER A 82 20.17 -10.14 10.48
CA SER A 82 21.35 -10.59 11.25
C SER A 82 21.77 -9.63 12.36
N LEU A 83 21.39 -8.35 12.33
CA LEU A 83 21.73 -7.38 13.39
C LEU A 83 20.82 -7.48 14.62
N VAL A 84 19.65 -8.12 14.48
CA VAL A 84 18.64 -8.22 15.54
C VAL A 84 18.37 -9.65 15.97
N ALA A 85 18.69 -10.64 15.14
CA ALA A 85 18.52 -12.05 15.46
C ALA A 85 19.59 -12.53 16.45
N GLU A 86 19.19 -13.41 17.38
CA GLU A 86 20.13 -14.08 18.30
C GLU A 86 21.08 -15.01 17.54
N GLU A 87 20.55 -15.70 16.51
CA GLU A 87 21.31 -16.49 15.55
C GLU A 87 21.09 -15.94 14.13
N PRO A 88 22.16 -15.76 13.34
CA PRO A 88 22.03 -15.30 11.96
C PRO A 88 21.30 -16.35 11.10
N PRO A 89 20.55 -15.94 10.07
CA PRO A 89 19.89 -16.87 9.16
C PRO A 89 20.90 -17.84 8.53
N GLY A 90 20.55 -19.12 8.42
CA GLY A 90 21.39 -20.16 7.79
C GLY A 90 21.60 -19.99 6.27
N GLY A 91 21.14 -18.88 5.68
CA GLY A 91 21.24 -18.56 4.27
C GLY A 91 20.56 -17.23 3.93
N LEU A 92 20.56 -16.87 2.64
CA LEU A 92 19.86 -15.66 2.19
C LEU A 92 18.36 -15.81 2.35
N LEU A 93 17.72 -14.82 2.98
CA LEU A 93 16.27 -14.73 3.08
C LEU A 93 15.65 -14.62 1.68
N GLN A 94 14.72 -15.52 1.37
CA GLN A 94 14.06 -15.61 0.06
C GLN A 94 12.68 -14.95 0.04
N ARG A 95 12.03 -14.83 1.20
CA ARG A 95 10.69 -14.25 1.34
C ARG A 95 10.79 -12.77 1.70
N ARG A 96 9.92 -11.96 1.09
CA ARG A 96 9.77 -10.55 1.46
C ARG A 96 9.29 -10.44 2.91
N PRO A 97 9.93 -9.60 3.76
CA PRO A 97 9.47 -9.39 5.13
C PRO A 97 8.06 -8.80 5.18
N PHE A 98 7.27 -9.21 6.17
CA PHE A 98 6.01 -8.57 6.52
C PHE A 98 6.10 -8.15 7.98
N ARG A 99 6.00 -6.85 8.26
CA ARG A 99 6.05 -6.29 9.62
C ARG A 99 4.73 -5.64 9.95
N SER A 100 4.18 -5.95 11.13
CA SER A 100 2.91 -5.41 11.61
C SER A 100 3.06 -4.95 13.06
N PRO A 101 3.73 -3.80 13.30
CA PRO A 101 3.92 -3.29 14.65
C PRO A 101 2.59 -2.94 15.31
N HIS A 102 2.52 -3.10 16.62
CA HIS A 102 1.37 -2.68 17.42
C HIS A 102 1.24 -1.13 17.42
N PRO A 103 0.02 -0.55 17.43
CA PRO A 103 -0.19 0.91 17.46
C PRO A 103 0.52 1.66 18.59
N GLY A 104 0.78 0.97 19.70
CA GLY A 104 1.56 1.49 20.84
C GLY A 104 3.08 1.57 20.62
N VAL A 105 3.60 1.28 19.42
CA VAL A 105 5.04 1.37 19.13
C VAL A 105 5.54 2.82 19.26
N SER A 106 6.69 3.00 19.89
CA SER A 106 7.33 4.32 19.97
C SER A 106 7.97 4.71 18.64
N ALA A 107 8.22 6.01 18.44
CA ALA A 107 8.97 6.48 17.27
C ALA A 107 10.33 5.76 17.13
N ALA A 108 11.04 5.54 18.25
CA ALA A 108 12.30 4.81 18.26
C ALA A 108 12.15 3.32 17.94
N GLY A 109 11.04 2.67 18.33
CA GLY A 109 10.76 1.29 17.91
C GLY A 109 10.47 1.19 16.41
N LEU A 110 9.78 2.19 15.86
CA LEU A 110 9.41 2.23 14.46
C LEU A 110 10.61 2.52 13.55
N THR A 111 11.38 3.59 13.81
CA THR A 111 12.51 4.00 12.98
C THR A 111 13.85 3.37 13.37
N GLY A 112 13.97 2.91 14.60
CA GLY A 112 15.22 2.41 15.16
C GLY A 112 15.79 3.33 16.24
N GLY A 113 16.60 2.74 17.11
CA GLY A 113 17.11 3.43 18.29
C GLY A 113 18.03 2.57 19.13
N GLY A 114 18.08 2.86 20.44
CA GLY A 114 19.03 2.26 21.38
C GLY A 114 20.28 3.12 21.60
N SER A 115 21.09 2.75 22.60
CA SER A 115 22.40 3.36 22.87
C SER A 115 23.43 3.02 21.79
N LEU A 116 23.36 1.77 21.30
CA LEU A 116 23.93 1.32 20.04
C LEU A 116 22.83 1.45 18.97
N PRO A 117 23.07 2.18 17.86
CA PRO A 117 22.06 2.34 16.80
C PRO A 117 21.65 0.98 16.24
N ARG A 118 20.38 0.61 16.43
CA ARG A 118 19.77 -0.62 15.89
C ARG A 118 18.66 -0.27 14.89
N PRO A 119 18.42 -1.14 13.88
CA PRO A 119 17.30 -0.97 12.97
C PRO A 119 15.95 -1.07 13.70
N GLY A 120 14.97 -0.31 13.25
CA GLY A 120 13.57 -0.41 13.70
C GLY A 120 12.69 -1.21 12.74
N GLU A 121 11.39 -1.22 13.01
CA GLU A 121 10.38 -1.92 12.22
C GLU A 121 10.40 -1.55 10.73
N VAL A 122 10.64 -0.27 10.39
CA VAL A 122 10.71 0.20 9.00
C VAL A 122 11.88 -0.42 8.24
N SER A 123 13.02 -0.62 8.90
CA SER A 123 14.21 -1.23 8.28
C SER A 123 14.06 -2.74 8.22
N LEU A 124 13.42 -3.35 9.23
CA LEU A 124 13.08 -4.78 9.22
C LEU A 124 12.07 -5.14 8.12
N ALA A 125 11.24 -4.17 7.71
CA ALA A 125 10.31 -4.28 6.58
C ALA A 125 10.96 -4.02 5.22
N HIS A 126 12.27 -3.76 5.15
CA HIS A 126 12.96 -3.44 3.89
C HIS A 126 12.73 -4.51 2.81
N ALA A 127 12.52 -4.06 1.57
CA ALA A 127 12.12 -4.84 0.41
C ALA A 127 10.84 -5.68 0.64
N GLY A 128 10.02 -5.32 1.63
CA GLY A 128 8.80 -6.03 1.97
C GLY A 128 7.64 -5.09 2.23
N VAL A 129 6.80 -5.47 3.18
CA VAL A 129 5.57 -4.76 3.55
C VAL A 129 5.64 -4.32 5.00
N LEU A 130 5.35 -3.04 5.24
CA LEU A 130 5.03 -2.52 6.57
C LEU A 130 3.52 -2.33 6.64
N PHE A 131 2.86 -3.12 7.48
CA PHE A 131 1.43 -3.03 7.71
C PHE A 131 1.14 -2.26 9.01
N LEU A 132 0.36 -1.18 8.92
CA LEU A 132 -0.10 -0.41 10.07
C LEU A 132 -1.60 -0.56 10.19
N ASP A 133 -2.04 -1.46 11.07
CA ASP A 133 -3.46 -1.59 11.39
C ASP A 133 -3.90 -0.47 12.32
N GLU A 134 -5.09 0.08 12.11
CA GLU A 134 -5.61 1.19 12.92
C GLU A 134 -4.68 2.43 12.92
N LEU A 135 -4.27 2.90 11.73
CA LEU A 135 -3.32 4.01 11.54
C LEU A 135 -3.60 5.23 12.42
N ALA A 136 -4.87 5.58 12.62
CA ALA A 136 -5.28 6.74 13.43
C ALA A 136 -5.15 6.55 14.95
N GLU A 137 -4.83 5.34 15.43
CA GLU A 137 -4.54 5.05 16.84
C GLU A 137 -3.05 5.11 17.18
N PHE A 138 -2.16 5.19 16.17
CA PHE A 138 -0.73 5.39 16.42
C PHE A 138 -0.46 6.78 17.02
N HIS A 139 0.58 6.85 17.85
CA HIS A 139 1.04 8.14 18.38
C HIS A 139 1.54 9.04 17.23
N ARG A 140 1.22 10.33 17.29
CA ARG A 140 1.54 11.29 16.23
C ARG A 140 3.04 11.32 15.89
N ASP A 141 3.89 11.27 16.91
CA ASP A 141 5.35 11.28 16.70
C ASP A 141 5.85 10.05 15.94
N ALA A 142 5.23 8.88 16.15
CA ALA A 142 5.57 7.67 15.41
C ALA A 142 5.17 7.81 13.93
N LEU A 143 3.97 8.34 13.66
CA LEU A 143 3.50 8.60 12.30
C LEU A 143 4.36 9.63 11.56
N GLU A 144 4.74 10.72 12.21
CA GLU A 144 5.61 11.74 11.60
C GLU A 144 7.00 11.20 11.29
N ALA A 145 7.52 10.28 12.12
CA ALA A 145 8.80 9.63 11.91
C ALA A 145 8.82 8.75 10.63
N LEU A 146 7.67 8.34 10.10
CA LEU A 146 7.59 7.58 8.84
C LEU A 146 7.88 8.42 7.60
N ARG A 147 7.78 9.75 7.68
CA ARG A 147 7.88 10.61 6.50
C ARG A 147 9.21 10.47 5.77
N GLN A 148 10.32 10.46 6.52
CA GLN A 148 11.65 10.31 5.95
C GLN A 148 11.82 8.96 5.24
N PRO A 149 11.56 7.80 5.87
CA PRO A 149 11.66 6.51 5.19
C PRO A 149 10.75 6.40 3.96
N LEU A 150 9.55 6.99 3.97
CA LEU A 150 8.66 6.99 2.80
C LEU A 150 9.15 7.87 1.64
N GLU A 151 10.01 8.86 1.89
CA GLU A 151 10.57 9.73 0.84
C GLU A 151 11.94 9.27 0.37
N GLU A 152 12.85 8.94 1.29
CA GLU A 152 14.25 8.65 0.99
C GLU A 152 14.51 7.14 0.88
N GLY A 153 13.65 6.29 1.46
CA GLY A 153 13.86 4.85 1.51
C GLY A 153 15.02 4.44 2.42
N VAL A 154 15.47 5.33 3.30
CA VAL A 154 16.52 5.10 4.29
C VAL A 154 16.15 5.79 5.61
N VAL A 155 16.72 5.31 6.70
CA VAL A 155 16.61 5.93 8.02
C VAL A 155 18.00 6.10 8.61
N THR A 156 18.28 7.31 9.09
CA THR A 156 19.52 7.60 9.81
C THR A 156 19.25 7.58 11.31
N VAL A 157 19.92 6.68 12.04
CA VAL A 157 19.84 6.59 13.50
C VAL A 157 21.12 7.15 14.08
N SER A 158 21.07 8.41 14.53
CA SER A 158 22.19 9.11 15.16
C SER A 158 22.08 9.06 16.68
N ARG A 159 23.14 8.60 17.35
CA ARG A 159 23.27 8.51 18.81
C ARG A 159 24.65 9.00 19.24
N ALA A 160 24.81 9.27 20.53
CA ALA A 160 26.06 9.82 21.08
C ALA A 160 27.32 9.01 20.71
N ARG A 161 27.19 7.69 20.49
CA ARG A 161 28.31 6.79 20.18
C ARG A 161 28.53 6.54 18.69
N ALA A 162 27.50 6.70 17.85
CA ALA A 162 27.58 6.38 16.41
C ALA A 162 26.37 6.93 15.66
N SER A 163 26.55 7.13 14.35
CA SER A 163 25.47 7.42 13.41
C SER A 163 25.48 6.36 12.30
N LEU A 164 24.41 5.59 12.20
CA LEU A 164 24.28 4.52 11.20
C LEU A 164 23.06 4.77 10.31
N GLN A 165 23.18 4.39 9.04
CA GLN A 165 22.08 4.42 8.08
C GLN A 165 21.59 3.01 7.79
N PHE A 166 20.28 2.84 7.85
CA PHE A 166 19.61 1.59 7.53
C PHE A 166 18.69 1.77 6.33
N PRO A 167 18.69 0.86 5.34
CA PRO A 167 17.75 0.92 4.25
C PRO A 167 16.34 0.58 4.76
N ALA A 168 15.35 1.32 4.26
CA ALA A 168 13.95 1.26 4.70
C ALA A 168 13.00 1.46 3.51
N ARG A 169 13.32 0.87 2.36
CA ARG A 169 12.39 0.80 1.21
C ARG A 169 11.38 -0.31 1.44
N PHE A 170 10.15 0.03 1.80
CA PHE A 170 9.05 -0.91 2.01
C PHE A 170 7.80 -0.41 1.30
N THR A 171 6.86 -1.30 1.02
CA THR A 171 5.51 -0.92 0.61
C THR A 171 4.68 -0.70 1.87
N LEU A 172 4.19 0.52 2.10
CA LEU A 172 3.30 0.79 3.22
C LEU A 172 1.89 0.33 2.87
N VAL A 173 1.32 -0.52 3.72
CA VAL A 173 -0.11 -0.80 3.72
C VAL A 173 -0.66 -0.32 5.06
N ALA A 174 -1.49 0.70 5.06
CA ALA A 174 -2.13 1.21 6.25
C ALA A 174 -3.63 0.89 6.20
N ALA A 175 -4.23 0.64 7.36
CA ALA A 175 -5.67 0.47 7.48
C ALA A 175 -6.20 1.43 8.55
N MET A 176 -7.36 2.02 8.32
CA MET A 176 -8.05 2.79 9.36
C MET A 176 -9.56 2.71 9.21
N ASN A 177 -10.25 3.08 10.28
CA ASN A 177 -11.69 3.26 10.25
C ASN A 177 -12.03 4.63 9.62
N PRO A 178 -13.22 4.81 9.04
CA PRO A 178 -13.59 6.10 8.44
C PRO A 178 -13.90 7.19 9.49
N CYS A 179 -14.22 6.78 10.72
CA CYS A 179 -14.53 7.61 11.90
C CYS A 179 -14.27 6.82 13.20
N PRO A 180 -14.34 7.45 14.39
CA PRO A 180 -14.14 6.75 15.67
C PRO A 180 -15.07 5.55 15.89
N CYS A 181 -16.35 5.63 15.49
CA CYS A 181 -17.28 4.51 15.64
C CYS A 181 -17.20 3.49 14.48
N GLY A 182 -16.37 3.73 13.47
CA GLY A 182 -16.18 2.82 12.33
C GLY A 182 -17.30 2.75 11.29
N HIS A 183 -18.48 3.31 11.55
CA HIS A 183 -19.67 3.13 10.70
C HIS A 183 -19.97 4.29 9.74
N LEU A 184 -19.06 5.25 9.59
CA LEU A 184 -19.25 6.34 8.62
C LEU A 184 -19.24 5.79 7.19
N GLY A 185 -20.35 5.98 6.47
CA GLY A 185 -20.53 5.46 5.11
C GLY A 185 -20.94 3.98 5.06
N ASP A 186 -21.20 3.34 6.20
CA ASP A 186 -21.74 1.98 6.24
C ASP A 186 -23.25 1.99 5.91
N GLU A 187 -23.68 1.15 4.97
CA GLU A 187 -25.09 1.01 4.59
C GLU A 187 -25.93 0.30 5.68
N ARG A 188 -25.28 -0.48 6.55
CA ARG A 188 -25.96 -1.33 7.56
C ARG A 188 -26.04 -0.68 8.93
N HIS A 189 -25.02 0.08 9.29
CA HIS A 189 -24.91 0.70 10.61
C HIS A 189 -24.85 2.21 10.46
N ALA A 190 -25.78 2.92 11.10
CA ALA A 190 -25.75 4.36 11.12
C ALA A 190 -24.57 4.87 11.98
N CYS A 191 -23.74 5.72 11.40
CA CYS A 191 -22.73 6.47 12.14
C CYS A 191 -23.37 7.39 13.17
N ARG A 192 -22.85 7.40 14.40
CA ARG A 192 -23.30 8.28 15.49
C ARG A 192 -22.33 9.41 15.79
N CYS A 193 -21.21 9.50 15.06
CA CYS A 193 -20.20 10.52 15.30
C CYS A 193 -20.65 11.87 14.72
N PRO A 194 -20.58 12.97 15.49
CA PRO A 194 -20.75 14.31 14.94
C PRO A 194 -19.58 14.66 14.02
N LEU A 195 -19.81 15.52 13.01
CA LEU A 195 -18.78 15.90 12.02
C LEU A 195 -17.45 16.35 12.64
N PRO A 196 -17.42 17.21 13.69
CA PRO A 196 -16.16 17.61 14.32
C PRO A 196 -15.37 16.44 14.93
N ALA A 197 -16.03 15.37 15.36
CA ALA A 197 -15.35 14.17 15.88
C ALA A 197 -14.72 13.35 14.75
N VAL A 198 -15.38 13.28 13.60
CA VAL A 198 -14.84 12.63 12.39
C VAL A 198 -13.61 13.38 11.89
N GLU A 199 -13.69 14.71 11.80
CA GLU A 199 -12.58 15.55 11.36
C GLU A 199 -11.39 15.44 12.30
N ARG A 200 -11.63 15.50 13.62
CA ARG A 200 -10.58 15.32 14.64
C ARG A 200 -9.92 13.94 14.57
N TYR A 201 -10.69 12.90 14.29
CA TYR A 201 -10.17 11.55 14.12
C TYR A 201 -9.26 11.46 12.90
N ARG A 202 -9.72 11.97 11.75
CA ARG A 202 -8.94 11.98 10.51
C ARG A 202 -7.70 12.87 10.61
N SER A 203 -7.77 13.98 11.36
CA SER A 203 -6.64 14.88 11.56
C SER A 203 -5.51 14.31 12.42
N ARG A 204 -5.71 13.14 13.07
CA ARG A 204 -4.63 12.41 13.74
C ARG A 204 -3.55 11.97 12.75
N VAL A 205 -3.95 11.68 11.52
CA VAL A 205 -3.03 11.42 10.41
C VAL A 205 -2.78 12.75 9.68
N SER A 206 -1.53 13.16 9.61
CA SER A 206 -1.20 14.46 9.01
C SER A 206 -1.40 14.44 7.50
N GLY A 207 -1.85 15.58 6.95
CA GLY A 207 -1.94 15.77 5.49
C GLY A 207 -0.63 15.44 4.75
N PRO A 208 0.54 15.92 5.23
CA PRO A 208 1.82 15.52 4.65
C PRO A 208 2.04 14.00 4.60
N LEU A 209 1.64 13.24 5.63
CA LEU A 209 1.76 11.79 5.60
C LEU A 209 0.79 11.17 4.58
N LEU A 210 -0.47 11.61 4.56
CA LEU A 210 -1.49 11.14 3.61
C LEU A 210 -1.09 11.41 2.15
N ASP A 211 -0.43 12.54 1.87
CA ASP A 211 0.12 12.88 0.55
C ASP A 211 1.20 11.90 0.06
N ARG A 212 1.83 11.16 0.97
CA ARG A 212 2.85 10.13 0.67
C ARG A 212 2.24 8.74 0.46
N ILE A 213 0.93 8.60 0.66
CA ILE A 213 0.18 7.39 0.34
C ILE A 213 -0.45 7.58 -1.04
N ASP A 214 -0.10 6.70 -1.97
CA ASP A 214 -0.47 6.82 -3.38
C ASP A 214 -1.95 6.51 -3.60
N LEU A 215 -2.43 5.43 -2.98
CA LEU A 215 -3.75 4.83 -3.16
C LEU A 215 -4.55 4.94 -1.85
N HIS A 216 -5.69 5.61 -1.89
CA HIS A 216 -6.69 5.63 -0.83
C HIS A 216 -7.92 4.84 -1.30
N VAL A 217 -8.15 3.70 -0.66
CA VAL A 217 -9.11 2.70 -1.12
C VAL A 217 -10.18 2.53 -0.06
N GLU A 218 -11.43 2.78 -0.44
CA GLU A 218 -12.56 2.47 0.42
C GLU A 218 -12.88 0.97 0.34
N VAL A 219 -12.95 0.33 1.50
CA VAL A 219 -13.27 -1.08 1.66
C VAL A 219 -14.63 -1.17 2.35
N PRO A 220 -15.73 -1.39 1.61
CA PRO A 220 -17.05 -1.45 2.21
C PRO A 220 -17.21 -2.69 3.10
N ALA A 221 -18.19 -2.65 4.01
CA ALA A 221 -18.57 -3.83 4.78
C ALA A 221 -18.96 -5.00 3.87
N LEU A 222 -18.48 -6.20 4.20
CA LEU A 222 -18.81 -7.42 3.45
C LEU A 222 -20.30 -7.73 3.53
N ARG A 223 -20.97 -7.84 2.38
CA ARG A 223 -22.37 -8.29 2.35
C ARG A 223 -22.42 -9.82 2.38
N LEU A 224 -23.51 -10.38 2.88
CA LEU A 224 -23.68 -11.84 2.95
C LEU A 224 -23.64 -12.48 1.55
N ARG A 225 -24.10 -11.76 0.53
CA ARG A 225 -24.01 -12.17 -0.88
C ARG A 225 -22.56 -12.23 -1.37
N ASP A 226 -21.69 -11.33 -0.91
CA ASP A 226 -20.28 -11.26 -1.32
C ASP A 226 -19.51 -12.44 -0.69
N LEU A 227 -19.89 -12.86 0.51
CA LEU A 227 -19.40 -14.09 1.13
C LEU A 227 -19.84 -15.36 0.39
N ARG A 228 -20.90 -15.30 -0.43
CA ARG A 228 -21.43 -16.42 -1.22
C ARG A 228 -21.01 -16.38 -2.69
N ALA A 229 -20.48 -15.26 -3.18
CA ALA A 229 -20.00 -15.12 -4.54
C ALA A 229 -18.78 -16.02 -4.79
N GLY A 230 -18.79 -16.74 -5.93
CA GLY A 230 -17.77 -17.70 -6.32
C GLY A 230 -16.59 -17.10 -7.09
N SER A 231 -15.44 -17.78 -6.95
CA SER A 231 -14.11 -17.59 -7.52
C SER A 231 -13.51 -16.18 -7.44
N ALA A 232 -12.72 -15.95 -6.39
CA ALA A 232 -11.64 -14.98 -6.46
C ALA A 232 -10.46 -15.59 -7.26
N GLU A 233 -9.76 -14.76 -8.03
CA GLU A 233 -8.56 -15.18 -8.76
C GLU A 233 -7.49 -15.73 -7.80
N GLU A 234 -6.74 -16.73 -8.26
CA GLU A 234 -5.58 -17.26 -7.55
C GLU A 234 -4.48 -16.21 -7.40
N SER A 235 -3.88 -16.12 -6.21
CA SER A 235 -2.70 -15.27 -5.97
C SER A 235 -1.60 -15.49 -7.02
N GLY A 236 -1.40 -16.72 -7.51
CA GLY A 236 -0.39 -17.01 -8.53
C GLY A 236 -0.66 -16.37 -9.90
N VAL A 237 -1.94 -16.22 -10.29
CA VAL A 237 -2.33 -15.54 -11.53
C VAL A 237 -2.05 -14.05 -11.42
N ILE A 238 -2.46 -13.45 -10.29
CA ILE A 238 -2.20 -12.03 -9.99
C ILE A 238 -0.69 -11.77 -9.91
N ALA A 239 0.06 -12.61 -9.21
CA ALA A 239 1.51 -12.51 -9.08
C ALA A 239 2.21 -12.55 -10.45
N THR A 240 1.71 -13.34 -11.39
CA THR A 240 2.23 -13.40 -12.77
C THR A 240 2.05 -12.06 -13.49
N ARG A 241 0.87 -11.43 -13.39
CA ARG A 241 0.60 -10.10 -13.96
C ARG A 241 1.47 -9.03 -13.30
N VAL A 242 1.60 -9.08 -11.97
CA VAL A 242 2.48 -8.20 -11.20
C VAL A 242 3.93 -8.32 -11.65
N GLU A 243 4.44 -9.53 -11.84
CA GLU A 243 5.82 -9.76 -12.29
C GLU A 243 6.06 -9.26 -13.72
N ALA A 244 5.10 -9.47 -14.63
CA ALA A 244 5.17 -8.93 -15.99
C ALA A 244 5.23 -7.39 -15.99
N ALA A 245 4.39 -6.73 -15.18
CA ALA A 245 4.44 -5.28 -15.02
C ALA A 245 5.77 -4.82 -14.40
N ARG A 246 6.28 -5.54 -13.39
CA ARG A 246 7.59 -5.27 -12.76
C ARG A 246 8.75 -5.43 -13.73
N ALA A 247 8.70 -6.39 -14.64
CA ALA A 247 9.71 -6.55 -15.69
C ALA A 247 9.76 -5.33 -16.62
N ARG A 248 8.60 -4.82 -17.05
CA ARG A 248 8.50 -3.58 -17.85
C ARG A 248 9.06 -2.38 -17.09
N GLN A 249 8.79 -2.28 -15.79
CA GLN A 249 9.33 -1.22 -14.95
C GLN A 249 10.85 -1.32 -14.81
N ARG A 250 11.40 -2.52 -14.53
CA ARG A 250 12.85 -2.76 -14.44
C ARG A 250 13.60 -2.26 -15.67
N ALA A 251 13.05 -2.48 -16.87
CA ALA A 251 13.66 -2.03 -18.12
C ALA A 251 13.76 -0.49 -18.26
N ARG A 252 13.01 0.29 -17.48
CA ARG A 252 13.04 1.77 -17.52
C ARG A 252 14.13 2.39 -16.64
N PHE A 253 14.61 1.63 -15.66
CA PHE A 253 15.60 2.08 -14.69
C PHE A 253 17.00 1.58 -15.06
N PRO A 254 18.05 2.25 -14.56
CA PRO A 254 19.40 1.71 -14.60
C PRO A 254 19.47 0.31 -13.95
N PRO A 255 20.33 -0.60 -14.46
CA PRO A 255 20.44 -1.97 -13.94
C PRO A 255 20.76 -2.07 -12.45
N ASP A 256 21.43 -1.07 -11.90
CA ASP A 256 21.87 -0.95 -10.51
C ASP A 256 20.86 -0.23 -9.60
N HIS A 257 19.72 0.21 -10.14
CA HIS A 257 18.72 0.91 -9.35
C HIS A 257 18.14 -0.02 -8.26
N PRO A 258 18.13 0.39 -6.97
CA PRO A 258 17.84 -0.50 -5.85
C PRO A 258 16.38 -0.94 -5.73
N ALA A 259 15.45 -0.17 -6.30
CA ALA A 259 14.01 -0.47 -6.30
C ALA A 259 13.35 0.09 -7.57
N PRO A 260 13.52 -0.58 -8.73
CA PRO A 260 13.12 -0.06 -10.04
C PRO A 260 11.62 -0.20 -10.28
N THR A 261 10.84 0.68 -9.65
CA THR A 261 9.37 0.66 -9.68
C THR A 261 8.81 2.00 -10.10
N ASN A 262 7.59 2.03 -10.63
CA ASN A 262 6.96 3.30 -11.02
C ASN A 262 6.77 4.26 -9.83
N ALA A 263 6.56 3.73 -8.60
CA ALA A 263 6.52 4.55 -7.40
C ALA A 263 7.84 5.33 -7.17
N ALA A 264 8.97 4.76 -7.56
CA ALA A 264 10.30 5.37 -7.45
C ALA A 264 10.63 6.38 -8.56
N LEU A 265 9.74 6.60 -9.55
CA LEU A 265 10.00 7.58 -10.61
C LEU A 265 10.17 8.99 -10.04
N GLU A 266 11.30 9.62 -10.34
CA GLU A 266 11.52 11.04 -10.10
C GLU A 266 10.90 11.91 -11.20
N LEU A 267 10.92 13.23 -11.02
CA LEU A 267 10.31 14.18 -11.97
C LEU A 267 10.81 13.99 -13.42
N ARG A 268 12.12 13.71 -13.59
CA ARG A 268 12.69 13.41 -14.91
C ARG A 268 12.12 12.13 -15.51
N GLY A 269 11.95 11.09 -14.69
CA GLY A 269 11.32 9.83 -15.08
C GLY A 269 9.85 9.99 -15.44
N LEU A 270 9.11 10.82 -14.71
CA LEU A 270 7.70 11.12 -15.01
C LEU A 270 7.55 11.76 -16.39
N ARG A 271 8.37 12.77 -16.70
CA ARG A 271 8.33 13.43 -18.03
C ARG A 271 8.64 12.48 -19.18
N ARG A 272 9.54 11.51 -18.94
CA ARG A 272 9.98 10.55 -19.96
C ARG A 272 9.00 9.40 -20.17
N TYR A 273 8.47 8.84 -19.08
CA TYR A 273 7.73 7.57 -19.11
C TYR A 273 6.22 7.72 -18.89
N CYS A 274 5.77 8.91 -18.51
CA CYS A 274 4.35 9.22 -18.33
C CYS A 274 3.88 10.35 -19.27
N PRO A 275 4.19 10.34 -20.59
CA PRO A 275 3.55 11.27 -21.51
C PRO A 275 2.04 10.99 -21.53
N LEU A 276 1.25 12.06 -21.50
CA LEU A 276 -0.20 11.99 -21.62
C LEU A 276 -0.62 12.53 -22.98
N ASP A 277 -1.56 11.83 -23.61
CA ASP A 277 -2.32 12.38 -24.72
C ASP A 277 -3.26 13.50 -24.24
N GLU A 278 -3.81 14.27 -25.20
CA GLU A 278 -4.65 15.42 -24.88
C GLU A 278 -5.94 15.05 -24.12
N PRO A 279 -6.64 13.93 -24.42
CA PRO A 279 -7.74 13.45 -23.59
C PRO A 279 -7.34 13.14 -22.14
N SER A 280 -6.23 12.43 -21.91
CA SER A 280 -5.77 12.08 -20.56
C SER A 280 -5.31 13.31 -19.78
N ARG A 281 -4.63 14.25 -20.44
CA ARG A 281 -4.22 15.53 -19.83
C ARG A 281 -5.42 16.30 -19.29
N ARG A 282 -6.45 16.48 -20.13
CA ARG A 282 -7.70 17.15 -19.73
C ARG A 282 -8.40 16.46 -18.56
N LEU A 283 -8.37 15.12 -18.50
CA LEU A 283 -8.93 14.38 -17.37
C LEU A 283 -8.18 14.66 -16.06
N VAL A 284 -6.85 14.63 -16.08
CA VAL A 284 -6.05 14.90 -14.86
C VAL A 284 -6.22 16.35 -14.42
N GLU A 285 -6.12 17.31 -15.34
CA GLU A 285 -6.26 18.74 -15.05
C GLU A 285 -7.64 19.05 -14.46
N GLY A 286 -8.72 18.56 -15.08
CA GLY A 286 -10.07 18.75 -14.56
C GLY A 286 -10.30 18.05 -13.22
N ALA A 287 -9.63 16.94 -12.93
CA ALA A 287 -9.67 16.33 -11.59
C ALA A 287 -8.88 17.15 -10.57
N PHE A 288 -7.73 17.70 -10.95
CA PHE A 288 -6.90 18.53 -10.09
C PHE A 288 -7.64 19.78 -9.60
N GLU A 289 -8.33 20.47 -10.52
CA GLU A 289 -9.13 21.67 -10.19
C GLU A 289 -10.33 21.33 -9.30
N ARG A 290 -11.12 20.30 -9.65
CA ARG A 290 -12.34 19.94 -8.90
C ARG A 290 -12.06 19.38 -7.52
N LEU A 291 -10.99 18.59 -7.36
CA LEU A 291 -10.64 17.94 -6.10
C LEU A 291 -9.66 18.78 -5.27
N GLY A 292 -9.10 19.86 -5.84
CA GLY A 292 -8.08 20.68 -5.17
C GLY A 292 -6.82 19.89 -4.84
N LEU A 293 -6.38 19.01 -5.76
CA LEU A 293 -5.22 18.15 -5.55
C LEU A 293 -3.93 18.97 -5.45
N SER A 294 -2.94 18.46 -4.70
CA SER A 294 -1.61 19.05 -4.65
C SER A 294 -0.74 18.61 -5.83
N ALA A 295 0.32 19.36 -6.17
CA ALA A 295 1.29 18.95 -7.20
C ALA A 295 1.92 17.56 -6.91
N ARG A 296 2.02 17.18 -5.63
CA ARG A 296 2.44 15.84 -5.21
C ARG A 296 1.40 14.79 -5.59
N ALA A 297 0.11 15.05 -5.30
CA ALA A 297 -0.99 14.19 -5.70
C ALA A 297 -1.07 14.01 -7.22
N TYR A 298 -0.87 15.07 -8.01
CA TYR A 298 -0.77 14.98 -9.47
C TYR A 298 0.32 13.98 -9.90
N SER A 299 1.53 14.11 -9.34
CA SER A 299 2.64 13.22 -9.66
C SER A 299 2.33 11.76 -9.27
N ARG A 300 1.62 11.52 -8.15
CA ARG A 300 1.20 10.17 -7.75
C ARG A 300 0.19 9.57 -8.71
N VAL A 301 -0.82 10.35 -9.13
CA VAL A 301 -1.80 9.91 -10.13
C VAL A 301 -1.10 9.44 -11.40
N LEU A 302 -0.08 10.15 -11.89
CA LEU A 302 0.70 9.70 -13.04
C LEU A 302 1.45 8.38 -12.80
N LYS A 303 2.10 8.22 -11.63
CA LYS A 303 2.81 6.98 -11.28
C LYS A 303 1.86 5.77 -11.21
N VAL A 304 0.67 5.98 -10.65
CA VAL A 304 -0.37 4.96 -10.57
C VAL A 304 -0.91 4.65 -11.97
N ALA A 305 -1.24 5.67 -12.78
CA ALA A 305 -1.71 5.48 -14.16
C ALA A 305 -0.70 4.74 -15.04
N ARG A 306 0.60 5.06 -14.92
CA ARG A 306 1.70 4.32 -15.58
C ARG A 306 1.73 2.84 -15.18
N THR A 307 1.46 2.56 -13.92
CA THR A 307 1.44 1.18 -13.40
C THR A 307 0.23 0.40 -13.90
N ILE A 308 -0.93 1.05 -13.95
CA ILE A 308 -2.14 0.47 -14.54
C ILE A 308 -1.90 0.18 -16.03
N ALA A 309 -1.26 1.09 -16.76
CA ALA A 309 -0.87 0.86 -18.15
C ALA A 309 0.08 -0.33 -18.30
N ASP A 310 1.04 -0.50 -17.38
CA ASP A 310 1.96 -1.65 -17.40
C ASP A 310 1.25 -2.98 -17.14
N LEU A 311 0.29 -3.00 -16.21
CA LEU A 311 -0.56 -4.16 -15.95
C LEU A 311 -1.45 -4.49 -17.15
N ALA A 312 -1.87 -3.49 -17.92
CA ALA A 312 -2.60 -3.67 -19.17
C ALA A 312 -1.70 -4.03 -20.37
N GLY A 313 -0.37 -4.10 -20.19
CA GLY A 313 0.58 -4.32 -21.28
C GLY A 313 0.68 -3.14 -22.26
N SER A 314 0.15 -1.97 -21.90
CA SER A 314 0.12 -0.77 -22.74
C SER A 314 1.44 0.00 -22.65
N ASP A 315 1.95 0.47 -23.79
CA ASP A 315 3.11 1.36 -23.85
C ASP A 315 2.72 2.79 -23.50
N GLU A 316 1.52 3.21 -23.86
CA GLU A 316 0.99 4.55 -23.60
C GLU A 316 0.00 4.60 -22.43
N ILE A 317 -0.11 5.77 -21.79
CA ILE A 317 -1.10 6.00 -20.75
C ILE A 317 -2.39 6.49 -21.41
N ALA A 318 -3.39 5.61 -21.49
CA ALA A 318 -4.72 5.92 -22.01
C ALA A 318 -5.64 6.58 -20.95
N PRO A 319 -6.73 7.25 -21.38
CA PRO A 319 -7.70 7.89 -20.50
C PRO A 319 -8.28 6.97 -19.41
N ALA A 320 -8.49 5.69 -19.73
CA ALA A 320 -9.00 4.69 -18.79
C ALA A 320 -8.05 4.46 -17.60
N HIS A 321 -6.72 4.43 -17.86
CA HIS A 321 -5.72 4.24 -16.81
C HIS A 321 -5.67 5.44 -15.85
N VAL A 322 -5.83 6.65 -16.40
CA VAL A 322 -5.91 7.89 -15.62
C VAL A 322 -7.19 7.92 -14.79
N ALA A 323 -8.33 7.56 -15.38
CA ALA A 323 -9.61 7.55 -14.68
C ALA A 323 -9.57 6.58 -13.49
N GLU A 324 -9.03 5.37 -13.67
CA GLU A 324 -8.83 4.40 -12.58
C GLU A 324 -7.89 4.97 -11.49
N ALA A 325 -6.76 5.59 -11.87
CA ALA A 325 -5.85 6.20 -10.90
C ALA A 325 -6.49 7.30 -10.05
N ILE A 326 -7.34 8.14 -10.65
CA ILE A 326 -8.06 9.21 -9.94
C ILE A 326 -9.11 8.64 -8.98
N GLN A 327 -9.72 7.49 -9.29
CA GLN A 327 -10.72 6.86 -8.42
C GLN A 327 -10.13 6.45 -7.07
N TYR A 328 -8.84 6.13 -7.01
CA TYR A 328 -8.12 5.80 -5.77
C TYR A 328 -7.74 7.00 -4.91
N ARG A 329 -8.23 8.21 -5.17
CA ARG A 329 -7.99 9.41 -4.33
C ARG A 329 -9.25 9.77 -3.52
N SER A 330 -9.81 8.79 -2.80
CA SER A 330 -11.10 8.94 -2.11
C SER A 330 -11.11 10.00 -1.00
N LEU A 331 -10.03 10.11 -0.20
CA LEU A 331 -9.95 11.10 0.89
C LEU A 331 -9.74 12.54 0.40
N ASP A 332 -9.13 12.71 -0.77
CA ASP A 332 -8.91 14.04 -1.35
C ASP A 332 -10.20 14.64 -1.91
N ARG A 333 -11.22 13.82 -2.13
CA ARG A 333 -12.59 14.29 -2.33
C ARG A 333 -13.01 14.90 -1.00
N ARG A 334 -12.72 16.19 -0.84
CA ARG A 334 -13.23 17.01 0.27
C ARG A 334 -14.68 16.60 0.53
N LEU A 335 -15.04 16.52 1.80
CA LEU A 335 -16.40 16.44 2.31
C LEU A 335 -17.21 17.63 1.73
N VAL A 336 -17.57 17.57 0.45
CA VAL A 336 -18.76 18.24 -0.02
C VAL A 336 -19.85 17.48 0.69
N PRO A 337 -20.59 18.11 1.63
CA PRO A 337 -21.69 17.43 2.27
C PRO A 337 -22.58 16.94 1.14
N SER A 338 -22.81 15.63 1.09
CA SER A 338 -23.78 14.99 0.21
C SER A 338 -25.19 15.39 0.64
N GLY A 339 -25.49 16.68 0.54
CA GLY A 339 -26.78 17.30 0.69
C GLY A 339 -27.31 17.66 -0.68
N THR A 340 -27.53 16.65 -1.53
CA THR A 340 -28.53 16.60 -2.62
C THR A 340 -28.25 15.33 -3.43
N ARG A 341 -28.99 14.26 -3.13
CA ARG A 341 -29.27 13.24 -4.15
C ARG A 341 -30.02 13.98 -5.28
N PRO A 342 -29.65 13.87 -6.57
CA PRO A 342 -30.59 14.22 -7.61
C PRO A 342 -31.79 13.29 -7.43
N ALA A 343 -32.96 13.89 -7.23
CA ALA A 343 -34.22 13.17 -7.18
C ALA A 343 -34.33 12.31 -8.44
N SER A 344 -34.72 11.06 -8.23
CA SER A 344 -35.17 10.14 -9.25
C SER A 344 -36.07 10.85 -10.26
N LEU A 345 -35.69 10.81 -11.53
CA LEU A 345 -36.58 11.09 -12.66
C LEU A 345 -37.65 10.00 -12.71
N THR A 346 -38.70 10.17 -11.92
CA THR A 346 -39.97 9.46 -12.09
C THR A 346 -40.84 10.25 -13.05
N SER A 347 -40.92 9.72 -14.28
CA SER A 347 -42.12 9.70 -15.14
C SER A 347 -43.14 10.83 -14.94
N ALA A 348 -43.02 11.89 -15.73
CA ALA A 348 -44.16 12.74 -16.06
C ALA A 348 -44.97 12.04 -17.15
N THR A 349 -46.11 11.47 -16.75
CA THR A 349 -47.20 11.06 -17.62
C THR A 349 -47.75 12.27 -18.35
N ALA A 350 -47.71 12.22 -19.68
CA ALA A 350 -48.45 13.13 -20.54
C ALA A 350 -49.96 12.83 -20.42
N ARG A 351 -50.72 13.80 -19.93
CA ARG A 351 -52.16 13.98 -20.13
C ARG A 351 -52.46 15.47 -20.09
N ASP A 352 -52.57 16.05 -21.29
CA ASP A 352 -53.75 16.76 -21.84
C ASP A 352 -53.31 17.70 -22.96
#